data_AF-A0A7V0I8R4-F1
#
_entry.id   AF-A0A7V0I8R4-F1
#
_cell.length_a   1.000
_cell.length_b   1.000
_cell.length_c   1.000
_cell.angle_alpha   90.00
_cell.angle_beta   90.00
_cell.angle_gamma   90.00
#
_symmetry.space_group_name_H-M   'P 1'
#
loop_
_entity.id
_entity.type
_entity.pdbx_description
1 polymer ?
#
loop_
_entity_poly.entity_id
_entity_poly.type
_entity_poly.pdbx_seq_one_letter_code
_entity_poly.pdbx_strand_id
1 'polypeptide(L)'
;MILGQRVVWRLLGLPHFSGANFAVRKEAFSRAGGFRSPDGRFYSDWEDIQLGFKLRKLGKVQYLPDLVVLTSARKLRPASARNMIVGNAKRMVRVHILGRPL
;
A
#
# COMPACT_ATOMS: atom_id res chain seq x y z
N MET A 1 6.46 -3.03 10.97
CA MET A 1 5.48 -2.81 9.88
C MET A 1 4.04 -3.10 10.30
N ILE A 2 3.77 -4.19 11.04
CA ILE A 2 2.42 -4.59 11.48
C ILE A 2 1.68 -3.48 12.27
N LEU A 3 2.36 -2.80 13.19
CA LEU A 3 1.73 -1.75 14.01
C LEU A 3 1.25 -0.56 13.15
N GLY A 4 2.08 -0.10 12.21
CA GLY A 4 1.73 1.00 11.31
C GLY A 4 0.53 0.67 10.41
N GLN A 5 0.49 -0.53 9.85
CA GLN A 5 -0.67 -1.00 9.06
C GLN A 5 -1.93 -1.11 9.91
N ARG A 6 -1.84 -1.67 11.12
CA ARG A 6 -2.98 -1.73 12.05
C ARG A 6 -3.51 -0.34 12.39
N VAL A 7 -2.63 0.63 12.63
CA VAL A 7 -3.01 2.01 12.94
C VAL A 7 -3.67 2.69 11.74
N VAL A 8 -3.05 2.65 10.55
CA VAL A 8 -3.63 3.25 9.34
C VAL A 8 -4.98 2.61 9.00
N TRP A 9 -5.08 1.28 9.10
CA TRP A 9 -6.32 0.57 8.82
C TRP A 9 -7.42 0.91 9.83
N ARG A 10 -7.12 0.84 11.14
CA ARG A 10 -8.13 1.05 12.19
C ARG A 10 -8.55 2.50 12.34
N LEU A 11 -7.61 3.45 12.23
CA LEU A 11 -7.91 4.87 12.47
C LEU A 11 -8.36 5.60 11.21
N LEU A 12 -7.79 5.27 10.06
CA LEU A 12 -8.08 5.99 8.82
C LEU A 12 -8.97 5.19 7.86
N GLY A 13 -9.15 3.88 8.11
CA GLY A 13 -9.90 3.01 7.22
C GLY A 13 -9.25 2.87 5.84
N LEU A 14 -7.97 3.26 5.67
CA LEU A 14 -7.33 3.35 4.36
C LEU A 14 -6.69 2.02 3.98
N PRO A 15 -6.82 1.58 2.71
CA PRO A 15 -6.35 0.28 2.24
C PRO A 15 -4.84 0.23 2.02
N HIS A 16 -4.08 0.43 3.10
CA HIS A 16 -2.64 0.46 3.10
C HIS A 16 -2.11 -0.95 3.41
N PHE A 17 -1.69 -1.68 2.38
CA PHE A 17 -1.00 -2.97 2.53
C PHE A 17 0.41 -2.87 1.94
N SER A 18 1.33 -3.69 2.46
CA SER A 18 2.72 -3.73 2.00
C SER A 18 2.89 -4.86 0.98
N GLY A 19 3.51 -4.50 -0.15
CA GLY A 19 3.23 -4.99 -1.50
C GLY A 19 3.63 -6.40 -1.89
N ALA A 20 4.06 -7.24 -0.97
CA ALA A 20 4.37 -8.63 -1.30
C ALA A 20 3.21 -9.59 -1.00
N ASN A 21 2.32 -9.25 -0.05
CA ASN A 21 1.35 -10.20 0.50
C ASN A 21 -0.06 -9.64 0.42
N PHE A 22 -0.77 -9.94 -0.67
CA PHE A 22 -2.18 -9.64 -0.82
C PHE A 22 -2.84 -10.67 -1.74
N ALA A 23 -4.16 -10.74 -1.68
CA ALA A 23 -4.97 -11.52 -2.61
C ALA A 23 -6.07 -10.64 -3.19
N VAL A 24 -6.34 -10.80 -4.48
CA VAL A 24 -7.37 -10.05 -5.20
C VAL A 24 -7.98 -10.93 -6.28
N ARG A 25 -9.26 -10.73 -6.59
CA ARG A 25 -9.90 -11.36 -7.75
C ARG A 25 -9.27 -10.83 -9.04
N LYS A 26 -9.02 -11.72 -10.00
CA LYS A 26 -8.39 -11.37 -11.29
C LYS A 26 -9.15 -10.25 -12.00
N GLU A 27 -10.48 -10.35 -12.02
CA GLU A 27 -11.37 -9.40 -12.70
C GLU A 27 -11.28 -8.00 -12.06
N ALA A 28 -11.21 -7.95 -10.73
CA ALA A 28 -11.06 -6.69 -10.00
C ALA A 28 -9.68 -6.06 -10.25
N PHE A 29 -8.61 -6.86 -10.29
CA PHE A 29 -7.27 -6.38 -10.61
C PHE A 29 -7.19 -5.80 -12.02
N SER A 30 -7.73 -6.52 -13.02
CA SER A 30 -7.78 -6.05 -14.40
C SER A 30 -8.60 -4.76 -14.54
N ARG A 31 -9.78 -4.70 -13.92
CA ARG A 31 -10.63 -3.49 -13.93
C ARG A 31 -9.99 -2.30 -13.23
N ALA A 32 -9.16 -2.54 -12.20
CA ALA A 32 -8.39 -1.50 -11.53
C ALA A 32 -7.17 -1.02 -12.35
N GLY A 33 -6.88 -1.63 -13.51
CA GLY A 33 -5.68 -1.33 -14.30
C GLY A 33 -4.39 -1.85 -13.65
N GLY A 34 -4.48 -2.82 -12.74
CA GLY A 34 -3.34 -3.45 -12.07
C GLY A 34 -2.39 -2.46 -11.39
N PHE A 35 -1.09 -2.61 -11.60
CA PHE A 35 -0.07 -1.70 -11.04
C PHE A 35 0.21 -0.46 -11.91
N ARG A 36 -0.62 -0.18 -12.90
CA ARG A 36 -0.45 0.99 -13.76
C ARG A 36 -1.12 2.22 -13.18
N SER A 37 -0.51 3.38 -13.37
CA SER A 37 -1.10 4.69 -13.13
C SER A 37 -2.19 5.01 -14.16
N PRO A 38 -3.02 6.04 -13.92
CA PRO A 38 -4.09 6.44 -14.85
C PRO A 38 -3.59 6.81 -16.26
N ASP A 39 -2.34 7.24 -16.40
CA ASP A 39 -1.67 7.53 -17.68
C ASP A 39 -1.00 6.28 -18.32
N GLY A 40 -1.22 5.10 -17.75
CA GLY A 40 -0.77 3.81 -18.30
C GLY A 40 0.67 3.41 -17.95
N ARG A 41 1.42 4.23 -17.22
CA ARG A 41 2.79 3.93 -16.76
C ARG A 41 2.77 3.03 -15.53
N PHE A 42 3.91 2.43 -15.17
CA PHE A 42 4.04 1.76 -13.87
C PHE A 42 4.37 2.80 -12.80
N TYR A 43 3.79 2.65 -11.60
CA TYR A 43 4.21 3.44 -10.45
C TYR A 43 5.67 3.16 -10.12
N SER A 44 6.45 4.20 -9.85
CA SER A 44 7.85 4.10 -9.44
C SER A 44 8.03 3.73 -7.97
N ASP A 45 6.98 3.95 -7.17
CA ASP A 45 6.94 3.69 -5.73
C ASP A 45 5.48 3.47 -5.30
N TRP A 46 5.29 2.67 -4.25
CA TRP A 46 3.98 2.49 -3.58
C TRP A 46 2.88 1.94 -4.50
N GLU A 47 3.26 1.16 -5.51
CA GLU A 47 2.35 0.55 -6.48
C GLU A 47 1.26 -0.30 -5.81
N ASP A 48 1.58 -0.91 -4.67
CA ASP A 48 0.73 -1.71 -3.81
C ASP A 48 -0.37 -0.88 -3.14
N ILE A 49 0.01 0.23 -2.51
CA ILE A 49 -0.90 1.14 -1.81
C ILE A 49 -1.81 1.84 -2.83
N GLN A 50 -1.24 2.23 -3.97
CA GLN A 50 -1.98 2.81 -5.09
C GLN A 50 -3.01 1.82 -5.66
N LEU A 51 -2.63 0.55 -5.83
CA LEU A 51 -3.56 -0.52 -6.18
C LEU A 51 -4.68 -0.64 -5.13
N GLY A 52 -4.37 -0.56 -3.83
CA GLY A 52 -5.34 -0.58 -2.74
C GLY A 52 -6.42 0.49 -2.88
N PHE A 53 -6.06 1.73 -3.21
CA PHE A 53 -7.07 2.79 -3.45
C PHE A 53 -7.93 2.53 -4.67
N LYS A 54 -7.35 2.02 -5.76
CA LYS A 54 -8.11 1.69 -6.97
C LYS A 54 -9.10 0.56 -6.68
N LEU A 55 -8.67 -0.48 -5.96
CA LEU A 55 -9.53 -1.60 -5.57
C LEU A 55 -10.66 -1.16 -4.62
N ARG A 56 -10.39 -0.23 -3.70
CA ARG A 56 -11.43 0.32 -2.81
C ARG A 56 -12.60 0.98 -3.56
N LYS A 57 -12.36 1.51 -4.77
CA LYS A 57 -13.43 2.05 -5.62
C LYS A 57 -14.28 0.96 -6.28
N LEU A 58 -13.76 -0.26 -6.39
CA LEU A 58 -14.44 -1.40 -7.02
C LEU A 58 -15.10 -2.34 -6.02
N GLY A 59 -14.74 -2.27 -4.73
CA GLY A 59 -15.31 -3.10 -3.68
C GLY A 59 -14.58 -2.99 -2.35
N LYS A 60 -14.88 -3.94 -1.45
CA LYS A 60 -14.28 -3.99 -0.12
C LYS A 60 -12.83 -4.48 -0.20
N VAL A 61 -11.91 -3.70 0.37
CA VAL A 61 -10.55 -4.14 0.69
C VAL A 61 -10.52 -4.41 2.18
N GLN A 62 -9.86 -5.49 2.64
CA GLN A 62 -9.81 -5.86 4.05
C GLN A 62 -8.40 -6.29 4.48
N TYR A 63 -7.92 -5.70 5.58
CA TYR A 63 -6.75 -6.21 6.29
C TYR A 63 -7.16 -7.35 7.23
N LEU A 64 -6.43 -8.46 7.16
CA LEU A 64 -6.66 -9.65 7.97
C LEU A 64 -5.56 -9.75 9.04
N PRO A 65 -5.81 -9.31 10.29
CA PRO A 65 -4.78 -9.16 11.32
C PRO A 65 -4.18 -10.50 11.79
N ASP A 66 -4.91 -11.59 11.57
CA ASP A 66 -4.53 -12.95 11.97
C ASP A 66 -3.87 -13.73 10.81
N LEU A 67 -3.94 -13.20 9.58
CA LEU A 67 -3.25 -13.75 8.42
C LEU A 67 -1.81 -13.21 8.37
N VAL A 68 -0.94 -13.84 9.16
CA VAL A 68 0.46 -13.42 9.28
C VAL A 68 1.32 -14.12 8.23
N VAL A 69 2.04 -13.32 7.44
CA VAL A 69 3.08 -13.82 6.52
C VAL A 69 4.45 -13.33 6.99
N LEU A 70 5.35 -14.26 7.30
CA LEU A 70 6.72 -13.96 7.68
C LEU A 70 7.55 -13.63 6.44
N THR A 71 8.24 -12.49 6.46
CA THR A 71 9.12 -12.05 5.37
C THR A 71 10.49 -11.69 5.90
N SER A 72 11.50 -11.86 5.05
CA SER A 72 12.89 -11.58 5.39
C SER A 72 13.17 -10.08 5.53
N ALA A 73 13.79 -9.67 6.65
CA ALA A 73 14.13 -8.27 6.95
C ALA A 73 15.38 -7.73 6.23
N ARG A 74 15.84 -8.36 5.13
CA ARG A 74 17.11 -8.05 4.42
C ARG A 74 17.35 -6.58 4.09
N LYS A 75 16.30 -5.78 3.88
CA LYS A 75 16.39 -4.34 3.53
C LYS A 75 16.39 -3.39 4.74
N LEU A 76 16.18 -3.90 5.96
CA LEU A 76 16.12 -3.10 7.19
C LEU A 76 17.52 -2.96 7.80
N ARG A 77 18.33 -2.04 7.26
CA ARG A 77 19.56 -1.56 7.92
C ARG A 77 19.25 -0.33 8.78
N PRO A 78 19.89 -0.10 9.94
CA PRO A 78 19.53 0.99 10.86
C PRO A 78 19.47 2.39 10.22
N ALA A 79 20.49 2.74 9.42
CA ALA A 79 20.52 4.02 8.69
C ALA A 79 19.41 4.12 7.62
N SER A 80 19.08 2.99 6.97
CA SER A 80 18.01 2.91 5.98
C SER A 80 16.62 2.96 6.62
N ALA A 81 16.46 2.44 7.84
CA ALA A 81 15.18 2.37 8.55
C ALA A 81 14.61 3.77 8.88
N ARG A 82 15.43 4.70 9.39
CA ARG A 82 15.00 6.07 9.68
C ARG A 82 14.56 6.80 8.40
N ASN A 83 15.35 6.71 7.35
CA ASN A 83 15.05 7.31 6.05
C ASN A 83 13.78 6.71 5.43
N MET A 84 13.58 5.40 5.58
CA MET A 84 12.39 4.71 5.13
C MET A 84 11.14 5.16 5.89
N ILE A 85 11.23 5.31 7.21
CA ILE A 85 10.11 5.80 8.05
C ILE A 85 9.72 7.23 7.65
N VAL A 86 10.68 8.15 7.61
CA VAL A 86 10.42 9.57 7.28
C VAL A 86 9.94 9.72 5.84
N GLY A 87 10.57 9.01 4.89
CA GLY A 87 10.17 9.02 3.48
C GLY A 87 8.75 8.52 3.29
N ASN A 88 8.39 7.40 3.93
CA ASN A 88 7.04 6.85 3.87
C ASN A 88 6.00 7.77 4.52
N ALA A 89 6.33 8.46 5.62
CA ALA A 89 5.42 9.42 6.24
C ALA A 89 5.10 10.61 5.30
N LYS A 90 6.12 11.18 4.64
CA LYS A 90 5.92 12.27 3.65
C LYS A 90 5.06 11.82 2.46
N ARG A 91 5.31 10.61 1.96
CA ARG A 91 4.53 10.00 0.86
C ARG A 91 3.09 9.73 1.29
N MET A 92 2.89 9.25 2.51
CA MET A 92 1.56 9.02 3.09
C MET A 92 0.71 10.29 3.06
N VAL A 93 1.26 11.42 3.51
CA VAL A 93 0.59 12.73 3.45
C VAL A 93 0.25 13.10 2.01
N ARG A 94 1.20 12.96 1.08
CA ARG A 94 0.98 13.29 -0.33
C ARG A 94 -0.16 12.48 -0.95
N VAL A 95 -0.20 11.17 -0.72
CA VAL A 95 -1.18 10.31 -1.39
C VAL A 95 -2.56 10.41 -0.72
N HIS A 96 -2.61 10.40 0.62
CA HIS A 96 -3.89 10.35 1.33
C HIS A 96 -4.52 11.73 1.55
N ILE A 97 -3.74 12.81 1.65
CA ILE A 97 -4.25 14.16 1.88
C ILE A 97 -4.38 14.94 0.56
N LEU A 98 -3.38 14.84 -0.33
CA LEU A 98 -3.40 15.60 -1.59
C LEU A 98 -4.05 14.82 -2.76
N GLY A 99 -4.37 13.54 -2.58
CA GLY A 99 -5.03 12.71 -3.60
C GLY A 99 -4.24 12.54 -4.90
N ARG A 100 -2.96 12.95 -4.94
CA ARG A 100 -2.13 12.88 -6.13
C ARG A 100 -1.48 11.49 -6.21
N PRO A 101 -1.60 10.80 -7.36
CA PRO A 101 -0.81 9.60 -7.57
C PRO A 101 0.68 9.96 -7.50
N LEU A 102 1.46 9.11 -6.80
CA LEU A 102 2.93 9.12 -6.85
C LEU A 102 3.42 8.73 -8.24
#